data_AF-A0A8T5MGP7-F1
#
_entry.id   AF-A0A8T5MGP7-F1
#
_cell.length_a   1.000
_cell.length_b   1.000
_cell.length_c   1.000
_cell.angle_alpha   90.00
_cell.angle_beta   90.00
_cell.angle_gamma   90.00
#
_symmetry.space_group_name_H-M   'P 1'
#
loop_
_entity.id
_entity.type
_entity.pdbx_description
1 polymer ?
#
loop_
_entity_poly.entity_id
_entity_poly.type
_entity_poly.pdbx_seq_one_letter_code
_entity_poly.pdbx_strand_id
1 'polypeptide(L)'
;MDREEALKLELSELRTIIGRYDNFTFIIKGWCFTFYVGVMIIIYTKGSNLFFSWYVVSMLFFIILAFYSLEVHYRIVHGNCIERSHIIQEALMNNTNSEEPKTIRATIREEGKHGTWVFFIKFFKSLVNARVFNIYYILMVPTLLLTLVILLCKYQLSSVCSS
;
A
#
# COMPACT_ATOMS: atom_id res chain seq x y z
N MET A 1 -0.29 -23.26 -30.09
CA MET A 1 -0.17 -23.19 -28.62
C MET A 1 -1.53 -23.55 -28.08
N ASP A 2 -1.61 -24.72 -27.45
CA ASP A 2 -2.89 -25.22 -26.95
C ASP A 2 -3.37 -24.34 -25.80
N ARG A 3 -4.67 -24.06 -25.78
CA ARG A 3 -5.29 -23.15 -24.80
C ARG A 3 -4.97 -23.56 -23.35
N GLU A 4 -4.79 -24.85 -23.12
CA GLU A 4 -4.40 -25.40 -21.82
C GLU A 4 -2.96 -25.04 -21.44
N GLU A 5 -2.02 -25.05 -22.38
CA GLU A 5 -0.63 -24.66 -22.15
C GLU A 5 -0.52 -23.18 -21.77
N ALA A 6 -1.28 -22.32 -22.46
CA ALA A 6 -1.33 -20.88 -22.15
C ALA A 6 -1.85 -20.63 -20.72
N LEU A 7 -2.89 -21.36 -20.29
CA LEU A 7 -3.44 -21.24 -18.92
C LEU A 7 -2.48 -21.76 -17.85
N LYS A 8 -1.77 -22.86 -18.11
CA LYS A 8 -0.73 -23.38 -17.20
C LYS A 8 0.43 -22.40 -17.05
N LEU A 9 0.85 -21.76 -18.14
CA LEU A 9 1.89 -20.74 -18.14
C LEU A 9 1.46 -19.51 -17.32
N GLU A 10 0.26 -18.97 -17.58
CA GLU A 10 -0.31 -17.85 -16.83
C GLU A 10 -0.43 -18.15 -15.31
N LEU A 11 -0.85 -19.37 -14.96
CA LEU A 11 -0.93 -19.82 -13.57
C LEU A 11 0.46 -19.87 -12.90
N SER A 12 1.49 -20.29 -13.63
CA SER A 12 2.87 -20.32 -13.13
C SER A 12 3.43 -18.91 -12.86
N GLU A 13 3.10 -17.95 -13.72
CA GLU A 13 3.47 -16.54 -13.56
C GLU A 13 2.76 -15.94 -12.34
N LEU A 14 1.44 -16.16 -12.22
CA LEU A 14 0.65 -15.69 -11.07
C LEU A 14 1.18 -16.24 -9.74
N ARG A 15 1.52 -17.53 -9.68
CA ARG A 15 2.12 -18.14 -8.47
C ARG A 15 3.47 -17.52 -8.13
N THR A 16 4.27 -17.21 -9.13
CA THR A 16 5.56 -16.52 -8.93
C THR A 16 5.35 -15.12 -8.36
N ILE A 17 4.37 -14.38 -8.85
CA ILE A 17 4.02 -13.04 -8.33
C ILE A 17 3.51 -13.13 -6.90
N ILE A 18 2.61 -14.08 -6.60
CA ILE A 18 2.07 -14.33 -5.26
C ILE A 18 3.20 -14.69 -4.28
N GLY A 19 4.11 -15.59 -4.66
CA GLY A 19 5.21 -16.02 -3.80
C GLY A 19 6.21 -14.89 -3.44
N ARG A 20 6.28 -13.82 -4.25
CA ARG A 20 7.16 -12.67 -3.96
C ARG A 20 6.52 -11.64 -3.04
N TYR A 21 5.22 -11.71 -2.79
CA TYR A 21 4.47 -10.67 -2.10
C TYR A 21 4.92 -10.41 -0.65
N ASP A 22 5.17 -11.47 0.11
CA ASP A 22 5.60 -11.34 1.51
C ASP A 22 6.95 -10.63 1.63
N ASN A 23 7.87 -10.93 0.72
CA ASN A 23 9.17 -10.28 0.65
C ASN A 23 9.04 -8.80 0.27
N PHE A 24 8.20 -8.46 -0.71
CA PHE A 24 7.93 -7.06 -1.07
C PHE A 24 7.32 -6.27 0.09
N THR A 25 6.35 -6.85 0.80
CA THR A 25 5.73 -6.19 1.97
C THR A 25 6.77 -5.90 3.06
N PHE A 26 7.67 -6.84 3.32
CA PHE A 26 8.77 -6.65 4.26
C PHE A 26 9.73 -5.54 3.81
N ILE A 27 10.12 -5.53 2.52
CA ILE A 27 11.01 -4.51 1.93
C ILE A 27 10.38 -3.11 2.04
N ILE A 28 9.11 -2.95 1.70
CA ILE A 28 8.39 -1.66 1.77
C ILE A 28 8.41 -1.12 3.21
N LYS A 29 8.12 -1.98 4.20
CA LYS A 29 8.13 -1.61 5.62
C LYS A 29 9.54 -1.27 6.11
N GLY A 30 10.53 -2.05 5.70
CA GLY A 30 11.94 -1.82 6.04
C GLY A 30 12.41 -0.45 5.55
N TRP A 31 12.16 -0.12 4.28
CA TRP A 31 12.50 1.18 3.72
C TRP A 31 11.77 2.33 4.42
N CYS A 32 10.47 2.19 4.69
CA CYS A 32 9.71 3.20 5.43
C CYS A 32 10.33 3.46 6.80
N PHE A 33 10.74 2.41 7.52
CA PHE A 33 11.40 2.53 8.81
C PHE A 33 12.78 3.18 8.71
N THR A 34 13.60 2.80 7.73
CA THR A 34 14.92 3.41 7.48
C THR A 34 14.81 4.90 7.20
N PHE A 35 13.86 5.33 6.36
CA PHE A 35 13.62 6.75 6.11
C PHE A 35 13.17 7.48 7.38
N TYR A 36 12.26 6.89 8.14
CA TYR A 36 11.80 7.47 9.39
C TYR A 36 12.94 7.72 10.38
N VAL A 37 13.77 6.70 10.64
CA VAL A 37 14.92 6.80 11.55
C VAL A 37 15.95 7.81 11.01
N GLY A 38 16.25 7.77 9.71
CA GLY A 38 17.20 8.69 9.08
C GLY A 38 16.80 10.15 9.25
N VAL A 39 15.51 10.47 9.07
CA VAL A 39 15.03 11.83 9.29
C VAL A 39 15.07 12.22 10.77
N MET A 40 14.70 11.31 11.69
CA MET A 40 14.80 11.59 13.13
C MET A 40 16.25 11.93 13.54
N ILE A 41 17.24 11.20 13.03
CA ILE A 41 18.66 11.50 13.26
C ILE A 41 19.02 12.91 12.76
N ILE A 42 18.54 13.30 11.58
CA ILE A 42 18.79 14.64 11.03
C ILE A 42 18.19 15.73 11.93
N ILE A 43 16.97 15.52 12.43
CA ILE A 43 16.30 16.46 13.37
C ILE A 43 17.13 16.61 14.65
N TYR A 44 17.60 15.50 15.23
CA TYR A 44 18.38 15.53 16.48
C TYR A 44 19.78 16.11 16.30
N THR A 45 20.45 15.87 15.17
CA THR A 45 21.85 16.26 14.96
C THR A 45 22.05 17.73 14.60
N LYS A 46 21.14 18.33 13.83
CA LYS A 46 21.30 19.73 13.35
C LYS A 46 20.75 20.80 14.30
N GLY A 47 20.13 20.41 15.40
CA GLY A 47 19.48 21.35 16.33
C GLY A 47 18.19 21.95 15.75
N SER A 48 17.28 22.36 16.64
CA SER A 48 15.92 22.78 16.30
C SER A 48 15.87 24.20 15.74
N ASN A 49 16.33 24.41 14.51
CA ASN A 49 15.85 25.57 13.76
C ASN A 49 14.36 25.34 13.46
N LEU A 50 13.46 26.01 14.20
CA LEU A 50 12.02 25.76 14.20
C LEU A 50 11.37 25.77 12.79
N PHE A 51 11.89 26.58 11.88
CA PHE A 51 11.45 26.60 10.47
C PHE A 51 11.87 25.33 9.72
N PHE A 52 13.07 24.83 9.96
CA PHE A 52 13.55 23.57 9.38
C PHE A 52 12.73 22.38 9.92
N SER A 53 12.36 22.40 11.20
CA SER A 53 11.61 21.32 11.84
C SER A 53 10.23 21.07 11.23
N TRP A 54 9.47 22.11 10.85
CA TRP A 54 8.14 21.91 10.22
C TRP A 54 8.22 21.25 8.85
N TYR A 55 9.12 21.72 7.98
CA TYR A 55 9.28 21.14 6.64
C TYR A 55 9.69 19.67 6.71
N VAL A 56 10.61 19.34 7.61
CA VAL A 56 11.10 17.97 7.79
C VAL A 56 9.99 17.05 8.31
N VAL A 57 9.18 17.51 9.25
CA VAL A 57 8.05 16.73 9.79
C VAL A 57 6.93 16.56 8.75
N SER A 58 6.64 17.59 7.96
CA SER A 58 5.69 17.47 6.84
C SER A 58 6.19 16.49 5.78
N MET A 59 7.48 16.54 5.43
CA MET A 59 8.09 15.58 4.51
C MET A 59 7.97 14.14 5.04
N LEU A 60 8.23 13.91 6.33
CA LEU A 60 8.03 12.61 6.97
C LEU A 60 6.60 12.10 6.84
N PHE A 61 5.62 12.97 7.08
CA PHE A 61 4.21 12.62 6.93
C PHE A 61 3.89 12.16 5.49
N PHE A 62 4.37 12.89 4.47
CA PHE A 62 4.16 12.50 3.07
C PHE A 62 4.89 11.22 2.69
N ILE A 63 6.10 10.99 3.22
CA ILE A 63 6.84 9.74 3.01
C ILE A 63 6.02 8.57 3.58
N ILE A 64 5.57 8.66 4.83
CA ILE A 64 4.75 7.63 5.47
C ILE A 64 3.49 7.36 4.65
N LEU A 65 2.82 8.41 4.17
CA LEU A 65 1.62 8.30 3.34
C LEU A 65 1.90 7.63 1.98
N ALA A 66 3.05 7.91 1.37
CA ALA A 66 3.48 7.31 0.10
C ALA A 66 3.77 5.82 0.27
N PHE A 67 4.52 5.42 1.30
CA PHE A 67 4.77 4.01 1.62
C PHE A 67 3.48 3.26 1.97
N TYR A 68 2.58 3.89 2.73
CA TYR A 68 1.27 3.34 3.02
C TYR A 68 0.44 3.10 1.75
N SER A 69 0.39 4.10 0.87
CA SER A 69 -0.33 3.99 -0.41
C SER A 69 0.26 2.89 -1.30
N LEU A 70 1.58 2.74 -1.30
CA LEU A 70 2.30 1.68 -2.00
C LEU A 70 1.92 0.30 -1.44
N GLU A 71 1.92 0.11 -0.12
CA GLU A 71 1.50 -1.17 0.49
C GLU A 71 0.05 -1.52 0.17
N VAL A 72 -0.87 -0.55 0.22
CA VAL A 72 -2.28 -0.76 -0.14
C VAL A 72 -2.40 -1.16 -1.61
N HIS A 73 -1.69 -0.48 -2.51
CA HIS A 73 -1.67 -0.81 -3.93
C HIS A 73 -1.19 -2.25 -4.17
N TYR A 74 -0.06 -2.63 -3.57
CA TYR A 74 0.48 -3.99 -3.69
C TYR A 74 -0.50 -5.04 -3.17
N ARG A 75 -1.20 -4.77 -2.06
CA ARG A 75 -2.19 -5.69 -1.50
C ARG A 75 -3.37 -5.93 -2.44
N ILE A 76 -3.87 -4.88 -3.10
CA ILE A 76 -4.96 -4.99 -4.07
C ILE A 76 -4.51 -5.84 -5.26
N VAL A 77 -3.32 -5.55 -5.81
CA VAL A 77 -2.76 -6.31 -6.93
C VAL A 77 -2.59 -7.78 -6.55
N HIS A 78 -2.05 -8.06 -5.37
CA HIS A 78 -1.90 -9.41 -4.85
C HIS A 78 -3.24 -10.14 -4.69
N GLY A 79 -4.25 -9.47 -4.13
CA GLY A 79 -5.60 -10.02 -4.00
C GLY A 79 -6.20 -10.38 -5.37
N ASN A 80 -6.06 -9.50 -6.35
CA ASN A 80 -6.53 -9.76 -7.72
C ASN A 80 -5.75 -10.92 -8.37
N CYS A 81 -4.44 -11.06 -8.13
CA CYS A 81 -3.66 -12.19 -8.62
C CYS A 81 -4.12 -13.52 -8.02
N ILE A 82 -4.42 -13.55 -6.71
CA ILE A 82 -4.98 -14.74 -6.04
C ILE A 82 -6.33 -15.10 -6.66
N GLU A 83 -7.24 -14.13 -6.74
CA GLU A 83 -8.59 -14.31 -7.32
C GLU A 83 -8.51 -14.86 -8.76
N ARG A 84 -7.66 -14.26 -9.60
CA ARG A 84 -7.41 -14.72 -10.97
C ARG A 84 -6.80 -16.13 -11.03
N SER A 85 -5.89 -16.46 -10.12
CA SER A 85 -5.31 -17.80 -10.05
C SER A 85 -6.35 -18.88 -9.71
N HIS A 86 -7.31 -18.57 -8.84
CA HIS A 86 -8.44 -19.46 -8.53
C HIS A 86 -9.35 -19.66 -9.74
N ILE A 87 -9.71 -18.58 -10.45
CA ILE A 87 -10.54 -18.66 -11.67
C ILE A 87 -9.87 -19.54 -12.74
N ILE A 88 -8.57 -19.38 -12.95
CA ILE A 88 -7.82 -20.20 -13.93
C ILE A 88 -7.75 -21.66 -13.48
N GLN A 89 -7.53 -21.91 -12.19
CA GLN A 89 -7.49 -23.26 -11.65
C GLN A 89 -8.84 -23.97 -11.80
N GLU A 90 -9.95 -23.27 -11.51
CA GLU A 90 -11.31 -23.78 -11.76
C GLU A 90 -11.57 -24.03 -13.25
N ALA A 91 -11.13 -23.13 -14.13
CA ALA A 91 -11.26 -23.30 -15.58
C ALA A 91 -10.48 -24.51 -16.11
N LEU A 92 -9.29 -24.79 -15.55
CA LEU A 92 -8.50 -25.98 -15.87
C LEU A 92 -9.18 -27.26 -15.35
N MET A 93 -9.79 -27.23 -14.16
CA MET A 93 -10.51 -28.39 -13.60
C MET A 93 -11.82 -28.68 -14.34
N ASN A 94 -12.55 -27.66 -14.79
CA ASN A 94 -13.84 -27.79 -15.46
C ASN A 94 -13.72 -28.08 -16.97
N ASN A 95 -12.66 -27.63 -17.66
CA ASN A 95 -12.40 -28.05 -19.06
C ASN A 95 -12.09 -29.55 -19.15
N THR A 96 -11.73 -30.21 -18.05
CA THR A 96 -11.61 -31.67 -17.98
C THR A 96 -12.97 -32.38 -17.96
N ASN A 97 -14.09 -31.67 -17.70
CA ASN A 97 -15.41 -32.29 -17.44
C ASN A 97 -16.66 -31.61 -18.04
N SER A 98 -16.63 -30.43 -18.69
CA SER A 98 -17.88 -29.85 -19.23
C SER A 98 -17.69 -28.81 -20.34
N GLU A 99 -18.44 -29.02 -21.43
CA GLU A 99 -18.70 -28.05 -22.49
C GLU A 99 -19.51 -26.85 -21.94
N GLU A 100 -18.90 -25.83 -21.33
CA GLU A 100 -19.44 -24.45 -21.36
C GLU A 100 -18.50 -23.38 -20.76
N PRO A 101 -17.63 -22.74 -21.56
CA PRO A 101 -16.79 -21.63 -21.12
C PRO A 101 -17.37 -20.28 -21.59
N LYS A 102 -18.68 -20.05 -21.44
CA LYS A 102 -19.32 -18.76 -21.80
C LYS A 102 -19.45 -17.80 -20.62
N THR A 103 -19.60 -18.31 -19.40
CA THR A 103 -19.73 -17.51 -18.16
C THR A 103 -18.41 -16.84 -17.76
N ILE A 104 -17.29 -17.55 -17.83
CA ILE A 104 -15.95 -17.01 -17.46
C ILE A 104 -15.57 -15.79 -18.33
N ARG A 105 -15.96 -15.80 -19.61
CA ARG A 105 -15.67 -14.70 -20.54
C ARG A 105 -16.53 -13.46 -20.26
N ALA A 106 -17.70 -13.61 -19.64
CA ALA A 106 -18.55 -12.48 -19.22
C ALA A 106 -17.99 -11.81 -17.95
N THR A 107 -17.54 -12.60 -16.97
CA THR A 107 -16.92 -12.07 -15.74
C THR A 107 -15.64 -11.28 -16.04
N ILE A 108 -14.77 -11.81 -16.92
CA ILE A 108 -13.53 -11.13 -17.33
C ILE A 108 -13.80 -9.87 -18.17
N ARG A 109 -14.90 -9.82 -18.94
CA ARG A 109 -15.23 -8.68 -19.83
C ARG A 109 -15.91 -7.54 -19.09
N GLU A 110 -16.62 -7.80 -17.99
CA GLU A 110 -17.22 -6.75 -17.16
C GLU A 110 -16.22 -6.05 -16.24
N GLU A 111 -15.18 -6.75 -15.75
CA GLU A 111 -14.10 -6.11 -14.96
C GLU A 111 -13.34 -5.02 -15.74
N GLY A 112 -13.27 -5.13 -17.07
CA GLY A 112 -12.59 -4.15 -17.92
C GLY A 112 -13.31 -2.81 -18.08
N LYS A 113 -14.62 -2.71 -17.81
CA LYS A 113 -15.42 -1.49 -18.06
C LYS A 113 -15.62 -0.59 -16.82
N HIS A 114 -15.40 -1.11 -15.61
CA HIS A 114 -15.51 -0.38 -14.35
C HIS A 114 -14.20 -0.29 -13.55
N GLY A 115 -13.06 -0.59 -14.20
CA GLY A 115 -11.79 -0.90 -13.55
C GLY A 115 -11.25 0.16 -12.58
N THR A 116 -11.43 1.45 -12.84
CA THR A 116 -10.93 2.52 -11.96
C THR A 116 -11.79 2.69 -10.71
N TRP A 117 -13.12 2.71 -10.84
CA TRP A 117 -14.03 2.90 -9.70
C TRP A 117 -14.02 1.69 -8.76
N VAL A 118 -13.96 0.47 -9.33
CA VAL A 118 -13.80 -0.76 -8.55
C VAL A 118 -12.45 -0.79 -7.84
N PHE A 119 -11.38 -0.32 -8.50
CA PHE A 119 -10.09 -0.15 -7.85
C PHE A 119 -10.17 0.82 -6.68
N PHE A 120 -10.83 1.98 -6.81
CA PHE A 120 -11.03 2.92 -5.70
C PHE A 120 -11.83 2.31 -4.55
N ILE A 121 -12.91 1.58 -4.80
CA ILE A 121 -13.67 0.88 -3.75
C ILE A 121 -12.78 -0.15 -3.04
N LYS A 122 -12.07 -0.99 -3.80
CA LYS A 122 -11.13 -1.99 -3.26
C LYS A 122 -10.02 -1.29 -2.46
N PHE A 123 -9.55 -0.13 -2.91
CA PHE A 123 -8.56 0.71 -2.24
C PHE A 123 -9.09 1.21 -0.91
N PHE A 124 -10.22 1.91 -0.86
CA PHE A 124 -10.82 2.38 0.39
C PHE A 124 -11.16 1.23 1.36
N LYS A 125 -11.69 0.11 0.85
CA LYS A 125 -11.99 -1.07 1.67
C LYS A 125 -10.72 -1.68 2.27
N SER A 126 -9.64 -1.75 1.48
CA SER A 126 -8.34 -2.20 1.97
C SER A 126 -7.71 -1.18 2.93
N LEU A 127 -7.99 0.11 2.72
CA LEU A 127 -7.55 1.22 3.57
C LEU A 127 -8.18 1.10 4.95
N VAL A 128 -9.48 0.84 5.04
CA VAL A 128 -10.23 0.66 6.30
C VAL A 128 -9.87 -0.63 7.04
N ASN A 129 -9.27 -1.61 6.36
CA ASN A 129 -8.98 -2.90 6.99
C ASN A 129 -7.84 -2.78 8.01
N ALA A 130 -8.18 -2.97 9.28
CA ALA A 130 -7.39 -2.67 10.49
C ALA A 130 -5.94 -3.22 10.52
N ARG A 131 -5.64 -4.26 9.74
CA ARG A 131 -4.31 -4.91 9.76
C ARG A 131 -3.20 -4.12 9.07
N VAL A 132 -3.52 -3.23 8.13
CA VAL A 132 -2.50 -2.38 7.46
C VAL A 132 -2.11 -1.21 8.37
N PHE A 133 -3.04 -0.75 9.21
CA PHE A 133 -2.82 0.40 10.08
C PHE A 133 -1.71 0.18 11.11
N ASN A 134 -1.45 -1.05 11.55
CA ASN A 134 -0.73 -1.25 12.81
C ASN A 134 0.69 -0.62 12.82
N ILE A 135 1.49 -0.80 11.76
CA ILE A 135 2.86 -0.26 11.73
C ILE A 135 2.91 1.24 11.38
N TYR A 136 2.11 1.69 10.41
CA TYR A 136 2.11 3.11 10.00
C TYR A 136 1.45 4.00 11.04
N TYR A 137 0.50 3.47 11.82
CA TYR A 137 -0.10 4.20 12.94
C TYR A 137 0.91 4.40 14.07
N ILE A 138 1.70 3.37 14.40
CA ILE A 138 2.81 3.48 15.36
C ILE A 138 3.82 4.54 14.92
N LEU A 139 4.03 4.74 13.62
CA LEU A 139 4.91 5.79 13.10
C LEU A 139 4.22 7.16 13.00
N MET A 140 2.96 7.21 12.59
CA MET A 140 2.22 8.47 12.41
C MET A 140 1.89 9.16 13.74
N VAL A 141 1.47 8.41 14.78
CA VAL A 141 1.05 9.02 16.05
C VAL A 141 2.18 9.83 16.71
N PRO A 142 3.40 9.29 16.88
CA PRO A 142 4.52 10.06 17.40
C PRO A 142 4.89 11.23 16.50
N THR A 143 4.82 11.06 15.18
CA THR A 143 5.10 12.14 14.22
C THR A 143 4.11 13.29 14.41
N LEU A 144 2.81 13.00 14.47
CA LEU A 144 1.75 14.00 14.68
C LEU A 144 1.86 14.68 16.04
N LEU A 145 2.16 13.93 17.10
CA LEU A 145 2.40 14.49 18.43
C LEU A 145 3.60 15.44 18.42
N LEU A 146 4.70 15.05 17.79
CA LEU A 146 5.88 15.89 17.63
C LEU A 146 5.55 17.17 16.84
N THR A 147 4.79 17.05 15.75
CA THR A 147 4.28 18.20 14.99
C THR A 147 3.49 19.17 15.87
N LEU A 148 2.58 18.63 16.68
CA LEU A 148 1.69 19.40 17.52
C LEU A 148 2.45 20.12 18.64
N VAL A 149 3.42 19.46 19.25
CA VAL A 149 4.34 20.07 20.24
C VAL A 149 5.12 21.22 19.62
N ILE A 150 5.70 21.02 18.42
CA ILE A 150 6.45 22.08 17.72
C ILE A 150 5.55 23.29 17.40
N LEU A 151 4.31 23.05 16.95
CA LEU A 151 3.34 24.11 16.69
C LEU A 151 2.95 24.89 17.96
N LEU A 152 2.70 24.19 19.06
CA LEU A 152 2.38 24.82 20.35
C LEU A 152 3.55 25.68 20.86
N CYS A 153 4.78 25.18 20.80
CA CYS A 153 5.97 25.94 21.18
C CYS A 153 6.12 27.21 20.34
N LYS A 154 5.86 27.14 19.02
CA LYS A 154 5.91 28.31 18.14
C LYS A 154 4.83 29.33 18.48
N TYR A 155 3.61 28.87 18.75
CA TYR A 155 2.49 29.75 19.11
C TYR A 155 2.77 30.51 20.41
N GLN A 156 3.26 29.82 21.43
CA GLN A 156 3.64 30.42 22.72
C GLN A 156 4.76 31.46 22.59
N LEU A 157 5.80 31.18 21.78
CA LEU A 157 6.86 32.17 21.52
C LEU A 157 6.31 33.42 20.82
N SER A 158 5.41 33.23 19.84
CA SER A 158 4.84 34.33 19.08
C SER A 158 3.99 35.26 19.95
N SER A 159 3.23 34.73 20.90
CA SER A 159 2.40 35.55 21.79
C SER A 159 3.23 36.37 22.78
N VAL A 160 4.35 35.83 23.26
CA VAL A 160 5.26 36.55 24.16
C VAL A 160 5.97 37.70 23.45
N CYS A 161 6.41 37.51 22.20
CA CYS A 161 7.10 38.56 21.45
C CYS A 161 6.18 39.68 20.91
N SER A 162 4.85 39.44 20.87
CA SER A 162 3.87 40.45 20.44
C SER A 162 3.32 41.31 21.59
N SER A 163 3.72 41.04 22.84
CA SER A 163 3.30 41.73 24.06
C SER A 163 4.36 42.74 24.50
#